data_AF-A0A820TGT8-F1
#
_entry.id   AF-A0A820TGT8-F1
#
_cell.length_a   1.000
_cell.length_b   1.000
_cell.length_c   1.000
_cell.angle_alpha   90.00
_cell.angle_beta   90.00
_cell.angle_gamma   90.00
#
_symmetry.space_group_name_H-M   'P 1'
#
loop_
_entity.id
_entity.type
_entity.pdbx_description
1 polymer ?
#
loop_
_entity_poly.entity_id
_entity_poly.type
_entity_poly.pdbx_seq_one_letter_code
_entity_poly.pdbx_strand_id
1 'polypeptide(L)'
;MNDTSLHVYNLALSNQSGTVPLLRCDRGIEHCGLTIETGVTDMKKYLLVNTTTLDAFVQANAIQDMIDVLKIDTEGFDPLVLKGAQLILKRQQVRLLIFEHHDIGAWKNMHLRD
;
A
#
# COMPACT_ATOMS: atom_id res chain seq x y z
N MET A 1 -30.99 10.43 -1.44
CA MET A 1 -29.92 10.24 -0.44
C MET A 1 -28.62 10.12 -1.23
N ASN A 2 -27.87 11.22 -1.38
CA ASN A 2 -26.51 11.16 -1.90
C ASN A 2 -25.61 10.94 -0.70
N ASP A 3 -25.34 9.68 -0.39
CA ASP A 3 -24.37 9.33 0.64
C ASP A 3 -22.96 9.54 0.07
N THR A 4 -22.29 10.57 0.55
CA THR A 4 -20.93 11.00 0.15
C THR A 4 -19.83 10.35 1.00
N SER A 5 -20.12 9.30 1.78
CA SER A 5 -19.16 8.70 2.72
C SER A 5 -18.13 7.76 2.09
N LEU A 6 -18.27 7.41 0.81
CA LEU A 6 -17.32 6.53 0.09
C LEU A 6 -16.47 7.33 -0.90
N HIS A 7 -15.16 7.29 -0.70
CA HIS A 7 -14.17 7.85 -1.61
C HIS A 7 -13.28 6.74 -2.17
N VAL A 8 -13.14 6.69 -3.49
CA VAL A 8 -12.26 5.74 -4.18
C VAL A 8 -11.11 6.49 -4.82
N TYR A 9 -9.89 6.08 -4.50
CA TYR A 9 -8.68 6.67 -5.03
C TYR A 9 -7.95 5.65 -5.89
N ASN A 10 -7.68 5.98 -7.15
CA ASN A 10 -6.78 5.20 -8.00
C ASN A 10 -5.33 5.54 -7.60
N LEU A 11 -4.85 4.86 -6.55
CA LEU A 11 -3.58 5.16 -5.89
C LEU A 11 -2.89 3.86 -5.47
N ALA A 12 -1.58 3.81 -5.61
CA ALA A 12 -0.75 2.76 -5.03
C ALA A 12 0.03 3.31 -3.82
N LEU A 13 0.04 2.56 -2.72
CA LEU A 13 0.76 2.94 -1.49
C LEU A 13 2.05 2.12 -1.34
N SER A 14 3.08 2.76 -0.80
CA SER A 14 4.41 2.18 -0.58
C SER A 14 5.12 2.91 0.57
N ASN A 15 6.39 2.60 0.82
CA ASN A 15 7.24 3.27 1.80
C ASN A 15 7.81 4.61 1.31
N GLN A 16 7.68 4.92 0.03
CA GLN A 16 8.17 6.17 -0.58
C GLN A 16 7.32 6.55 -1.80
N SER A 17 7.37 7.82 -2.19
CA SER A 17 6.81 8.27 -3.46
C SER A 17 7.76 7.96 -4.62
N GLY A 18 7.21 7.64 -5.78
CA GLY A 18 7.99 7.33 -6.98
C GLY A 18 7.25 6.38 -7.90
N THR A 19 7.97 5.71 -8.79
CA THR A 19 7.40 4.75 -9.72
C THR A 19 7.86 3.34 -9.37
N VAL A 20 6.90 2.42 -9.21
CA VAL A 20 7.15 1.02 -8.85
C VAL A 20 6.49 0.11 -9.91
N PRO A 21 7.15 -0.98 -10.32
CA PRO A 21 6.54 -1.95 -11.22
C PRO A 21 5.43 -2.74 -10.51
N LEU A 22 4.28 -2.80 -11.17
CA LEU A 22 3.14 -3.65 -10.87
C LEU A 22 3.14 -4.84 -11.84
N LEU A 23 3.01 -6.06 -11.32
CA LEU A 23 2.91 -7.24 -12.17
C LEU A 23 1.58 -7.21 -12.94
N ARG A 24 1.64 -7.38 -14.27
CA ARG A 24 0.43 -7.58 -15.09
C ARG A 24 -0.03 -9.02 -14.94
N CYS A 25 -1.28 -9.21 -14.54
CA CYS A 25 -1.90 -10.51 -14.54
C CYS A 25 -3.38 -10.43 -14.94
N ASP A 26 -3.93 -11.60 -15.24
CA ASP A 26 -5.35 -11.73 -15.56
C ASP A 26 -6.21 -11.48 -14.31
N ARG A 27 -7.45 -11.06 -14.54
CA ARG A 27 -8.39 -10.73 -13.45
C ARG A 27 -8.69 -11.99 -12.62
N GLY A 28 -8.73 -11.85 -11.29
CA GLY A 28 -9.03 -12.95 -10.38
C GLY A 28 -7.84 -13.87 -10.09
N ILE A 29 -6.62 -13.43 -10.42
CA ILE A 29 -5.38 -14.10 -9.99
C ILE A 29 -4.88 -13.41 -8.72
N GLU A 30 -4.75 -14.21 -7.66
CA GLU A 30 -4.15 -13.81 -6.38
C GLU A 30 -2.63 -13.54 -6.56
N HIS A 31 -2.03 -12.78 -5.64
CA HIS A 31 -0.58 -12.55 -5.57
C HIS A 31 0.00 -11.66 -6.68
N CYS A 32 -0.83 -10.85 -7.32
CA CYS A 32 -0.41 -9.86 -8.31
C CYS A 32 -0.21 -8.47 -7.70
N GLY A 33 0.83 -8.31 -6.90
CA GLY A 33 1.15 -7.05 -6.25
C GLY A 33 2.16 -6.17 -6.98
N LEU A 34 2.45 -5.02 -6.37
CA LEU A 34 3.68 -4.28 -6.65
C LEU A 34 4.89 -5.18 -6.38
N THR A 35 5.98 -4.96 -7.11
CA THR A 35 7.22 -5.71 -6.90
C THR A 35 8.36 -4.81 -6.46
N ILE A 36 9.31 -5.40 -5.73
CA ILE A 36 10.57 -4.75 -5.36
C ILE A 36 11.63 -4.90 -6.46
N GLU A 37 11.27 -5.42 -7.64
CA GLU A 37 12.20 -5.60 -8.74
C GLU A 37 12.61 -4.24 -9.32
N THR A 38 13.91 -3.99 -9.38
CA THR A 38 14.47 -2.77 -9.96
C THR A 38 14.91 -3.00 -11.41
N GLY A 39 14.81 -1.98 -12.26
CA GLY A 39 15.35 -2.05 -13.63
C GLY A 39 14.55 -2.95 -14.57
N VAL A 40 13.25 -3.12 -14.29
CA VAL A 40 12.34 -3.88 -15.12
C VAL A 40 12.23 -3.26 -16.52
N THR A 41 12.56 -4.04 -17.55
CA THR A 41 12.47 -3.64 -18.96
C THR A 41 11.33 -4.32 -19.73
N ASP A 42 10.79 -5.41 -19.19
CA ASP A 42 9.68 -6.15 -19.81
C ASP A 42 8.33 -5.49 -19.51
N MET A 43 7.97 -4.52 -20.33
CA MET A 43 6.68 -3.81 -20.24
C MET A 43 5.46 -4.66 -20.63
N LYS A 44 5.66 -5.88 -21.15
CA LYS A 44 4.55 -6.83 -21.34
C LYS A 44 4.20 -7.53 -20.03
N LYS A 45 5.20 -7.74 -19.17
CA LYS A 45 5.04 -8.36 -17.85
C LYS A 45 4.70 -7.34 -16.77
N TYR A 46 5.16 -6.10 -16.89
CA TYR A 46 4.96 -5.09 -15.84
C TYR A 46 4.30 -3.81 -16.35
N LEU A 47 3.61 -3.14 -15.43
CA LEU A 47 3.11 -1.78 -15.59
C LEU A 47 3.81 -0.89 -14.57
N LEU A 48 4.36 0.23 -15.00
CA LEU A 48 4.91 1.21 -14.07
C LEU A 48 3.78 2.06 -13.48
N VAL A 49 3.67 2.07 -12.15
CA VAL A 49 2.64 2.85 -11.44
C VAL A 49 3.27 3.81 -10.45
N ASN A 50 2.63 4.97 -10.28
CA ASN A 50 3.06 5.94 -9.28
C ASN A 50 2.59 5.50 -7.90
N THR A 51 3.48 5.65 -6.94
CA THR A 51 3.27 5.33 -5.53
C THR A 51 3.42 6.57 -4.66
N THR A 52 2.79 6.54 -3.50
CA THR A 52 3.00 7.50 -2.41
C THR A 52 2.96 6.78 -1.06
N THR A 53 3.24 7.49 0.03
CA THR A 53 3.11 6.93 1.39
C THR A 53 1.72 7.16 1.94
N LEU A 54 1.28 6.29 2.87
CA LEU A 54 0.01 6.49 3.55
C LEU A 54 0.02 7.77 4.40
N ASP A 55 1.15 8.07 5.04
CA ASP A 55 1.35 9.32 5.77
C ASP A 55 1.12 10.56 4.89
N ALA A 56 1.71 10.59 3.68
CA ALA A 56 1.54 11.69 2.74
C ALA A 56 0.10 11.79 2.22
N PHE A 57 -0.54 10.64 1.98
CA PHE A 57 -1.96 10.61 1.57
C PHE A 57 -2.88 11.17 2.65
N VAL A 58 -2.72 10.73 3.90
CA VAL A 58 -3.50 11.22 5.06
C VAL A 58 -3.34 12.73 5.22
N GLN A 59 -2.10 13.23 5.12
CA GLN A 59 -1.81 14.66 5.19
C GLN A 59 -2.48 15.43 4.03
N ALA A 60 -2.32 14.96 2.79
CA ALA A 60 -2.83 15.64 1.60
C ALA A 60 -4.36 15.71 1.55
N ASN A 61 -5.05 14.73 2.14
CA ASN A 61 -6.51 14.68 2.21
C ASN A 61 -7.07 15.26 3.51
N ALA A 62 -6.23 15.88 4.34
CA ALA A 62 -6.63 16.47 5.63
C ALA A 62 -7.40 15.49 6.53
N ILE A 63 -7.01 14.22 6.53
CA ILE A 63 -7.56 13.19 7.43
C ILE A 63 -6.91 13.40 8.81
N GLN A 64 -7.48 14.31 9.59
CA GLN A 64 -6.96 14.71 10.90
C GLN A 64 -7.55 13.89 12.05
N ASP A 65 -8.77 13.40 11.86
CA ASP A 65 -9.47 12.61 12.85
C ASP A 65 -8.82 11.22 13.03
N MET A 66 -9.21 10.57 14.12
CA MET A 66 -8.85 9.19 14.42
C MET A 66 -9.38 8.25 13.33
N ILE A 67 -8.51 7.40 12.80
CA ILE A 67 -8.89 6.31 11.91
C ILE A 67 -9.33 5.13 12.79
N ASP A 68 -10.63 4.87 12.84
CA ASP A 68 -11.16 3.76 13.64
C ASP A 68 -10.64 2.41 13.14
N VAL A 69 -10.57 2.22 11.82
CA VAL A 69 -10.08 0.98 11.19
C VAL A 69 -9.19 1.32 9.99
N LEU A 70 -7.97 0.79 10.00
CA LEU A 70 -7.09 0.75 8.84
C LEU A 70 -6.89 -0.70 8.41
N LYS A 71 -7.38 -1.05 7.23
CA LYS A 71 -7.08 -2.33 6.57
C LYS A 71 -6.01 -2.11 5.51
N ILE A 72 -4.99 -2.96 5.49
CA ILE A 72 -3.99 -3.06 4.42
C ILE A 72 -4.07 -4.47 3.87
N ASP A 73 -4.15 -4.58 2.55
CA ASP A 73 -4.24 -5.85 1.84
C ASP A 73 -3.75 -5.55 0.43
N THR A 74 -2.45 -5.72 0.23
CA THR A 74 -1.75 -5.29 -0.97
C THR A 74 -0.96 -6.42 -1.62
N GLU A 75 -1.49 -7.64 -1.52
CA GLU A 75 -0.99 -8.84 -2.20
C GLU A 75 0.50 -9.10 -1.89
N GLY A 76 0.90 -8.88 -0.63
CA GLY A 76 2.27 -9.04 -0.14
C GLY A 76 3.16 -7.80 -0.21
N PHE A 77 2.62 -6.63 -0.59
CA PHE A 77 3.33 -5.35 -0.51
C PHE A 77 3.07 -4.57 0.80
N ASP A 78 2.31 -5.19 1.69
CA ASP A 78 1.87 -4.68 2.99
C ASP A 78 3.01 -4.14 3.87
N PRO A 79 4.20 -4.76 3.97
CA PRO A 79 5.23 -4.23 4.87
C PRO A 79 5.78 -2.88 4.40
N LEU A 80 5.76 -2.61 3.09
CA LEU A 80 6.19 -1.31 2.57
C LEU A 80 5.11 -0.26 2.79
N VAL A 81 3.82 -0.61 2.66
CA VAL A 81 2.71 0.27 3.04
C VAL A 81 2.78 0.63 4.53
N LEU A 82 3.04 -0.36 5.40
CA LEU A 82 3.23 -0.16 6.84
C LEU A 82 4.41 0.77 7.12
N LYS A 83 5.54 0.62 6.41
CA LYS A 83 6.67 1.57 6.50
C LYS A 83 6.30 2.98 6.03
N GLY A 84 5.42 3.11 5.05
CA GLY A 84 4.86 4.39 4.60
C GLY A 84 3.76 4.96 5.51
N ALA A 85 3.38 4.26 6.59
CA ALA A 85 2.37 4.66 7.56
C ALA A 85 2.98 4.99 8.94
N GLN A 86 4.31 5.10 9.02
CA GLN A 86 5.02 5.22 10.30
C GLN A 86 4.58 6.42 11.14
N LEU A 87 4.26 7.56 10.53
CA LEU A 87 3.87 8.76 11.30
C LEU A 87 2.49 8.58 11.92
N ILE A 88 1.49 8.13 11.15
CA ILE A 88 0.13 7.94 11.69
C ILE A 88 0.09 6.82 12.74
N LEU A 89 0.90 5.77 12.56
CA LEU A 89 0.99 4.67 13.52
C LEU A 89 1.71 5.11 14.80
N LYS A 90 2.84 5.83 14.70
CA LYS A 90 3.56 6.37 15.88
C LYS A 90 2.71 7.36 16.67
N ARG A 91 1.84 8.12 16.00
CA ARG A 91 0.89 9.05 16.63
C ARG A 91 -0.32 8.36 17.23
N GLN A 92 -0.44 7.04 17.11
CA GLN A 92 -1.63 6.28 17.53
C GLN A 92 -2.93 6.83 16.91
N GLN A 93 -2.85 7.32 15.67
CA GLN A 93 -4.01 7.84 14.91
C GLN A 93 -4.89 6.70 14.35
N VAL A 94 -4.49 5.45 14.53
CA VAL A 94 -5.22 4.25 14.07
C VAL A 94 -5.61 3.43 15.30
N ARG A 95 -6.91 3.18 15.51
CA ARG A 95 -7.40 2.37 16.65
C ARG A 95 -7.28 0.87 16.41
N LEU A 96 -7.61 0.42 15.21
CA LEU A 96 -7.50 -0.98 14.79
C LEU A 96 -6.77 -1.05 13.45
N LEU A 97 -5.63 -1.74 13.44
CA LEU A 97 -4.86 -2.05 12.25
C LEU A 97 -5.06 -3.53 11.90
N ILE A 98 -5.45 -3.80 10.65
CA ILE A 98 -5.56 -5.14 10.08
C ILE A 98 -4.69 -5.17 8.83
N PHE A 99 -3.81 -6.15 8.69
CA PHE A 99 -3.02 -6.34 7.48
C PHE A 99 -2.81 -7.81 7.16
N GLU A 100 -2.50 -8.10 5.89
CA GLU A 100 -2.17 -9.45 5.48
C GLU A 100 -0.68 -9.75 5.71
N HIS A 101 -0.38 -10.91 6.28
CA HIS A 101 1.00 -11.38 6.49
C HIS A 101 1.15 -12.83 6.05
N HIS A 102 1.90 -13.04 4.99
CA HIS A 102 2.23 -14.34 4.40
C HIS A 102 3.59 -14.27 3.70
N ASP A 103 4.22 -15.42 3.44
CA ASP A 103 5.59 -15.50 2.88
C ASP A 103 5.67 -15.20 1.36
N ILE A 104 5.01 -14.14 0.89
CA ILE A 104 5.10 -13.69 -0.52
C ILE A 104 5.50 -12.21 -0.61
N GLY A 105 5.85 -11.77 -1.82
CA GLY A 105 6.13 -10.35 -2.07
C GLY A 105 7.26 -9.82 -1.19
N ALA A 106 7.05 -8.64 -0.62
CA ALA A 106 8.02 -7.97 0.22
C ALA A 106 8.20 -8.68 1.59
N TRP A 107 7.19 -9.41 2.08
CA TRP A 107 7.30 -10.18 3.33
C TRP A 107 8.39 -11.26 3.30
N LYS A 108 8.77 -11.76 2.11
CA LYS A 108 9.87 -12.75 1.99
C LYS A 108 11.20 -12.28 2.60
N ASN A 109 11.42 -10.97 2.63
CA ASN A 109 12.68 -10.37 3.07
C ASN A 109 12.49 -9.29 4.12
N MET A 110 11.27 -9.11 4.64
CA MET A 110 10.94 -8.06 5.59
C MET A 110 10.19 -8.66 6.78
N HIS A 111 10.59 -8.22 7.97
CA HIS A 111 9.95 -8.61 9.22
C HIS A 111 9.35 -7.37 9.89
N LEU A 112 8.30 -7.58 10.69
CA LEU A 112 7.65 -6.50 11.46
C LEU A 112 8.59 -5.78 12.45
N ARG A 113 9.77 -6.33 12.71
CA ARG A 113 10.78 -5.77 13.62
C ARG A 113 11.78 -4.84 12.91
N ASP A 114 11.74 -4.77 11.57
CA ASP A 114 12.65 -3.98 10.73
C ASP A 114 12.11 -2.58 10.42
#